data_AF-A0A127FEK6-F1
#
_entry.id   AF-A0A127FEK6-F1
#
_cell.length_a   1.000
_cell.length_b   1.000
_cell.length_c   1.000
_cell.angle_alpha   90.00
_cell.angle_beta   90.00
_cell.angle_gamma   90.00
#
_symmetry.space_group_name_H-M   'P 1'
#
loop_
_entity.id
_entity.type
_entity.pdbx_description
1 polymer ?
#
loop_
_entity_poly.entity_id
_entity_poly.type
_entity_poly.pdbx_seq_one_letter_code
_entity_poly.pdbx_strand_id
1 'polypeptide(L)'
;MNGTTRRKLDSRHWFGKTSAGVVLGYTLSVALSGVIAGLTPAGFGGGSGKIQFNMWMIAPLWACVLGFVYLFRDSLRAWLWLGLANVAAFSLLWTVKSWLG
;
A
#
# COMPACT_ATOMS: atom_id res chain seq x y z
N MET A 1 -20.34 -12.24 43.36
CA MET A 1 -20.63 -11.53 42.09
C MET A 1 -19.31 -11.14 41.46
N ASN A 2 -18.75 -11.98 40.58
CA ASN A 2 -17.45 -11.71 39.96
C ASN A 2 -17.67 -10.86 38.71
N GLY A 3 -17.42 -9.56 38.83
CA GLY A 3 -17.43 -8.64 37.71
C GLY A 3 -16.30 -8.97 36.75
N THR A 4 -16.62 -9.67 35.66
CA THR A 4 -15.73 -9.83 34.53
C THR A 4 -15.48 -8.46 33.93
N THR A 5 -14.34 -7.85 34.27
CA THR A 5 -13.84 -6.64 33.62
C THR A 5 -13.67 -6.93 32.13
N ARG A 6 -14.68 -6.60 31.31
CA ARG A 6 -14.58 -6.62 29.86
C ARG A 6 -13.45 -5.68 29.47
N ARG A 7 -12.32 -6.25 29.03
CA ARG A 7 -11.19 -5.52 28.47
C ARG A 7 -11.74 -4.61 27.38
N LYS A 8 -11.80 -3.29 27.63
CA LYS A 8 -12.21 -2.33 26.62
C LYS A 8 -11.24 -2.50 25.45
N LEU A 9 -11.77 -2.81 24.28
CA LEU A 9 -11.03 -2.73 23.04
C LEU A 9 -10.66 -1.26 22.86
N ASP A 10 -9.41 -0.92 23.16
CA ASP A 10 -8.91 0.44 23.04
C ASP A 10 -8.64 0.74 21.56
N SER A 11 -9.47 1.61 20.99
CA SER A 11 -9.42 2.03 19.59
C SER A 11 -8.39 3.12 19.32
N ARG A 12 -7.61 3.57 20.33
CA ARG A 12 -6.56 4.60 20.18
C ARG A 12 -5.62 4.36 19.00
N HIS A 13 -5.32 3.10 18.70
CA HIS A 13 -4.40 2.77 17.62
C HIS A 13 -5.06 2.59 16.25
N TRP A 14 -6.38 2.49 16.18
CA TRP A 14 -7.09 2.22 14.92
C TRP A 14 -6.95 3.38 13.97
N PHE A 15 -7.24 4.60 14.41
CA PHE A 15 -7.15 5.79 13.57
C PHE A 15 -5.75 6.00 12.99
N GLY A 16 -4.71 5.84 13.81
CA GLY A 16 -3.32 5.97 13.36
C GLY A 16 -2.87 4.88 12.40
N LYS A 17 -3.43 3.67 12.51
CA LYS A 17 -3.20 2.57 11.56
C LYS A 17 -3.92 2.85 10.24
N THR A 18 -5.21 3.18 10.30
CA THR A 18 -6.02 3.49 9.12
C THR A 18 -5.45 4.67 8.35
N SER A 19 -5.00 5.74 9.01
CA SER A 19 -4.36 6.88 8.32
C SER A 19 -3.04 6.48 7.66
N ALA A 20 -2.23 5.62 8.29
CA ALA A 20 -1.03 5.06 7.67
C ALA A 20 -1.39 4.28 6.40
N GLY A 21 -2.37 3.39 6.47
CA GLY A 21 -2.82 2.58 5.35
C GLY A 21 -3.45 3.40 4.22
N VAL A 22 -4.16 4.46 4.55
CA VAL A 22 -4.73 5.37 3.56
C VAL A 22 -3.62 6.11 2.83
N VAL A 23 -2.73 6.80 3.55
CA VAL A 23 -1.70 7.66 2.95
C VAL A 23 -0.60 6.82 2.32
N LEU A 24 0.10 6.00 3.13
CA LEU A 24 1.24 5.21 2.65
C LEU A 24 0.80 4.00 1.83
N GLY A 25 -0.38 3.44 2.08
CA GLY A 25 -0.89 2.37 1.23
C GLY A 25 -1.28 2.87 -0.16
N TYR A 26 -1.81 4.09 -0.28
CA TYR A 26 -2.12 4.64 -1.60
C TYR A 26 -0.85 4.88 -2.41
N THR A 27 0.17 5.52 -1.81
CA THR A 27 1.46 5.75 -2.47
C THR A 27 2.15 4.45 -2.86
N LEU A 28 2.07 3.42 -2.01
CA LEU A 28 2.60 2.09 -2.31
C LEU A 28 1.89 1.44 -3.51
N SER A 29 0.56 1.51 -3.55
CA SER A 29 -0.23 0.97 -4.66
C SER A 29 0.07 1.67 -5.98
N VAL A 30 0.27 2.99 -5.97
CA VAL A 30 0.67 3.75 -7.16
C VAL A 30 2.07 3.35 -7.62
N ALA A 31 3.03 3.21 -6.71
CA ALA A 31 4.40 2.79 -7.05
C ALA A 31 4.42 1.36 -7.65
N LEU A 32 3.71 0.41 -7.03
CA LEU A 32 3.59 -0.96 -7.52
C LEU A 32 2.88 -1.02 -8.88
N SER A 33 1.79 -0.27 -9.05
CA SER A 33 1.11 -0.13 -10.35
C SER A 33 2.06 0.42 -11.43
N GLY A 34 2.88 1.42 -11.10
CA GLY A 34 3.91 1.94 -12.01
C GLY A 34 4.96 0.90 -12.40
N VAL A 35 5.42 0.07 -11.46
CA VAL A 35 6.36 -1.03 -11.73
C VAL A 35 5.74 -2.05 -12.70
N ILE A 36 4.48 -2.42 -12.46
CA ILE A 36 3.75 -3.37 -13.30
C ILE A 36 3.54 -2.81 -14.71
N ALA A 37 3.24 -1.51 -14.82
CA ALA A 37 3.14 -0.83 -16.11
C ALA A 37 4.49 -0.86 -16.86
N GLY A 38 5.59 -0.55 -16.19
CA GLY A 38 6.93 -0.60 -16.79
C GLY A 38 7.34 -1.99 -17.27
N LEU A 39 7.03 -3.03 -16.49
CA LEU A 39 7.34 -4.43 -16.83
C LEU A 39 6.45 -5.02 -17.93
N THR A 40 5.38 -4.35 -18.35
CA THR A 40 4.58 -4.86 -19.47
C THR A 40 5.29 -4.68 -20.82
N PRO A 41 5.11 -5.60 -21.79
CA PRO A 41 5.84 -5.61 -23.07
C PRO A 41 5.73 -4.36 -23.97
N ALA A 42 4.87 -3.41 -23.62
CA ALA A 42 4.67 -2.14 -24.35
C ALA A 42 5.26 -0.93 -23.59
N GLY A 43 5.92 -1.16 -22.45
CA GLY A 43 6.39 -0.12 -21.53
C GLY A 43 5.27 0.83 -21.09
N PHE A 44 5.64 2.09 -20.84
CA PHE A 44 4.71 3.15 -20.45
C PHE A 44 3.83 3.67 -21.61
N GLY A 45 4.04 3.19 -22.85
CA GLY A 45 3.33 3.61 -24.07
C GLY A 45 2.14 2.73 -24.46
N GLY A 46 1.54 1.98 -23.53
CA GLY A 46 0.45 1.05 -23.80
C GLY A 46 -0.88 1.73 -24.19
N GLY A 47 -1.62 1.13 -25.13
CA GLY A 47 -2.95 1.60 -25.55
C GLY A 47 -4.01 1.65 -24.43
N SER A 48 -5.15 2.30 -24.70
CA SER A 48 -6.20 2.66 -23.72
C SER A 48 -6.60 1.56 -22.71
N GLY A 49 -6.75 0.31 -23.17
CA GLY A 49 -7.10 -0.82 -22.28
C GLY A 49 -6.04 -1.14 -21.21
N LYS A 50 -4.75 -0.93 -21.50
CA LYS A 50 -3.67 -1.13 -20.52
C LYS A 50 -3.67 -0.03 -19.46
N ILE A 51 -3.93 1.22 -19.86
CA ILE A 51 -4.05 2.34 -18.92
C ILE A 51 -5.21 2.10 -17.96
N GLN A 52 -6.36 1.65 -18.48
CA GLN A 52 -7.50 1.28 -17.64
C GLN A 52 -7.15 0.12 -16.70
N PHE A 53 -6.54 -0.95 -17.21
CA PHE A 53 -6.11 -2.06 -16.36
C PHE A 53 -5.19 -1.59 -15.24
N ASN A 54 -4.18 -0.77 -15.56
CA ASN A 54 -3.23 -0.24 -14.59
C ASN A 54 -3.92 0.63 -13.53
N MET A 55 -4.87 1.48 -13.95
CA MET A 55 -5.68 2.29 -13.05
C MET A 55 -6.53 1.41 -12.11
N TRP A 56 -7.18 0.38 -12.65
CA TRP A 56 -8.01 -0.54 -11.87
C TRP A 56 -7.21 -1.39 -10.89
N MET A 57 -5.92 -1.65 -11.16
CA MET A 57 -5.04 -2.38 -10.25
C MET A 57 -4.71 -1.64 -8.95
N ILE A 58 -4.79 -0.30 -8.94
CA ILE A 58 -4.48 0.50 -7.75
C ILE A 58 -5.48 0.18 -6.62
N ALA A 59 -6.77 0.03 -6.94
CA ALA A 59 -7.83 -0.23 -5.98
C ALA A 59 -7.67 -1.55 -5.19
N PRO A 60 -7.48 -2.73 -5.82
CA PRO A 60 -7.27 -3.98 -5.10
C PRO A 60 -5.95 -3.99 -4.32
N LEU A 61 -4.87 -3.41 -4.88
CA LEU A 61 -3.61 -3.26 -4.14
C LEU A 61 -3.83 -2.43 -2.86
N TRP A 62 -4.54 -1.31 -2.99
CA TRP A 62 -4.82 -0.43 -1.86
C TRP A 62 -5.71 -1.10 -0.82
N ALA A 63 -6.74 -1.83 -1.24
CA ALA A 63 -7.60 -2.60 -0.34
C ALA A 63 -6.83 -3.70 0.41
N CYS A 64 -5.92 -4.42 -0.27
CA CYS A 64 -5.04 -5.39 0.38
C CYS A 64 -4.19 -4.73 1.47
N VAL A 65 -3.55 -3.59 1.15
CA VAL A 65 -2.71 -2.87 2.12
C VAL A 65 -3.51 -2.38 3.32
N LEU A 66 -4.72 -1.84 3.11
CA LEU A 66 -5.63 -1.44 4.18
C LEU A 66 -5.99 -2.63 5.09
N GLY A 67 -6.16 -3.84 4.54
CA GLY A 67 -6.35 -5.06 5.32
C GLY A 67 -5.11 -5.43 6.15
N PHE A 68 -3.93 -5.41 5.53
CA PHE A 68 -2.66 -5.74 6.19
C PHE A 68 -2.31 -4.82 7.36
N VAL A 69 -2.74 -3.56 7.30
CA VAL A 69 -2.51 -2.57 8.34
C VAL A 69 -3.09 -2.98 9.70
N TYR A 70 -4.18 -3.74 9.72
CA TYR A 70 -4.78 -4.25 10.96
C TYR A 70 -4.03 -5.46 11.55
N LEU A 71 -3.15 -6.11 10.78
CA LEU A 71 -2.28 -7.17 11.26
C LEU A 71 -1.19 -6.63 12.20
N PHE A 72 -0.83 -5.34 12.08
CA PHE A 72 0.15 -4.71 12.96
C PHE A 72 -0.47 -4.39 14.31
N ARG A 73 0.27 -4.67 15.38
CA ARG A 73 -0.18 -4.43 16.76
C ARG A 73 -0.15 -2.95 17.15
N ASP A 74 0.78 -2.18 16.58
CA ASP A 74 1.02 -0.76 16.89
C ASP A 74 0.94 0.14 15.65
N SER A 75 0.46 1.37 15.81
CA SER A 75 0.37 2.36 14.70
C SER A 75 1.75 2.79 14.22
N LEU A 76 2.74 2.91 15.11
CA LEU A 76 4.11 3.27 14.73
C LEU A 76 4.76 2.19 13.86
N ARG A 77 4.52 0.91 14.18
CA ARG A 77 5.00 -0.21 13.36
C ARG A 77 4.34 -0.20 11.99
N ALA A 78 3.04 0.07 11.90
CA ALA A 78 2.36 0.21 10.62
C ALA A 78 3.00 1.31 9.75
N TRP A 79 3.28 2.48 10.34
CA TRP A 79 3.97 3.58 9.65
C TRP A 79 5.39 3.20 9.19
N LEU A 80 6.19 2.58 10.07
CA LEU A 80 7.56 2.18 9.73
C LEU A 80 7.59 1.12 8.63
N TRP A 81 6.76 0.08 8.73
CA TRP A 81 6.70 -0.99 7.73
C TRP A 81 6.15 -0.49 6.39
N LEU A 82 5.09 0.32 6.40
CA LEU A 82 4.57 0.93 5.17
C LEU A 82 5.55 1.95 4.57
N GLY A 83 6.26 2.70 5.40
CA GLY A 83 7.30 3.62 4.97
C GLY A 83 8.45 2.88 4.29
N LEU A 84 8.98 1.83 4.91
CA LEU A 84 10.00 0.95 4.32
C LEU A 84 9.52 0.31 3.02
N ALA A 85 8.28 -0.20 2.99
CA ALA A 85 7.70 -0.78 1.78
C ALA A 85 7.57 0.27 0.66
N ASN A 86 7.21 1.51 0.98
CA ASN A 86 7.20 2.61 0.01
C ASN A 86 8.60 2.89 -0.52
N VAL A 87 9.59 3.05 0.35
CA VAL A 87 10.98 3.30 -0.08
C VAL A 87 11.46 2.18 -1.01
N ALA A 88 11.20 0.91 -0.65
CA ALA A 88 11.51 -0.23 -1.49
C ALA A 88 10.77 -0.18 -2.83
N ALA A 89 9.46 0.07 -2.84
CA ALA A 89 8.66 0.13 -4.07
C ALA A 89 9.07 1.29 -4.99
N PHE A 90 9.35 2.47 -4.45
CA PHE A 90 9.83 3.60 -5.23
C PHE A 90 11.26 3.39 -5.73
N SER A 91 12.14 2.75 -4.95
CA SER A 91 13.46 2.36 -5.44
C SER A 91 13.36 1.37 -6.60
N LEU A 92 12.46 0.38 -6.51
CA LEU A 92 12.20 -0.57 -7.58
C LEU A 92 11.65 0.12 -8.82
N LEU A 93 10.68 1.02 -8.65
CA LEU A 93 10.13 1.84 -9.73
C LEU A 93 11.22 2.66 -10.42
N TRP A 94 12.10 3.28 -9.65
CA TRP A 94 13.21 4.06 -10.19
C TRP A 94 14.19 3.19 -10.97
N THR A 95 14.55 2.01 -10.44
CA THR A 95 15.38 1.03 -11.15
C THR A 95 14.72 0.59 -12.46
N VAL A 96 13.45 0.18 -12.43
CA VAL A 96 12.70 -0.23 -13.63
C VAL A 96 12.62 0.90 -14.64
N LYS A 97 12.35 2.13 -14.19
CA LYS A 97 12.34 3.30 -15.05
C LYS A 97 13.71 3.62 -15.65
N SER A 98 14.78 3.47 -14.88
CA SER A 98 16.16 3.70 -15.36
C SER A 98 16.66 2.63 -16.34
N TRP A 99 16.11 1.42 -16.27
CA TRP A 99 16.42 0.33 -17.19
C TRP A 99 15.65 0.39 -18.51
N LEU A 100 14.48 1.03 -18.51
CA LEU A 100 13.55 1.12 -19.65
C LEU A 100 13.51 2.49 -20.33
N GLY A 101 14.19 3.49 -19.76
CA GLY A 101 14.34 4.84 -20.32
C GLY A 101 15.73 5.06 -20.87
#